data_AF-A0A535V5L6-F1
#
_entry.id   AF-A0A535V5L6-F1
#
_cell.length_a   1.000
_cell.length_b   1.000
_cell.length_c   1.000
_cell.angle_alpha   90.00
_cell.angle_beta   90.00
_cell.angle_gamma   90.00
#
_symmetry.space_group_name_H-M   'P 1'
#
loop_
_entity.id
_entity.type
_entity.pdbx_description
1 polymer ?
#
loop_
_entity_poly.entity_id
_entity_poly.type
_entity_poly.pdbx_seq_one_letter_code
_entity_poly.pdbx_strand_id
1 'polypeptide(L)'
;TNFSQFHSALRLWTAPTQNFVYADDQGHIGMIAAGYYPVVKAGAPWLPLPGTGEADIGGLIPYAAVPQVYDPPDHLVFSANQRPVGNNYPYYLGTTWDLFDNGYRADEIYAELKSLRQLTMQDMERMQSSTHDYLAGLIVPELLGTLHTASLSGEEQQAEALLVPPVELSCASKLIVPLSYSSH
;
A
#
# COMPACT_ATOMS: atom_id res chain seq x y z
N THR A 1 11.44 7.16 -25.63
CA THR A 1 11.24 5.75 -25.23
C THR A 1 9.76 5.52 -25.09
N ASN A 2 9.19 4.54 -25.79
CA ASN A 2 7.77 4.21 -25.68
C ASN A 2 7.53 3.07 -24.66
N PHE A 3 6.26 2.83 -24.30
CA PHE A 3 5.91 1.78 -23.35
C PHE A 3 6.41 0.39 -23.80
N SER A 4 6.33 0.07 -25.10
CA SER A 4 6.83 -1.20 -25.61
C SER A 4 8.32 -1.41 -25.32
N GLN A 5 9.15 -0.38 -25.48
CA GLN A 5 10.58 -0.45 -25.16
C GLN A 5 10.80 -0.62 -23.67
N PHE A 6 10.05 0.11 -22.84
CA PHE A 6 10.09 0.00 -21.38
C PHE A 6 9.72 -1.41 -20.89
N HIS A 7 8.59 -1.94 -21.36
CA HIS A 7 8.13 -3.30 -21.08
C HIS A 7 9.14 -4.35 -21.56
N SER A 8 9.66 -4.22 -22.79
CA SER A 8 10.68 -5.16 -23.29
C SER A 8 11.97 -5.14 -22.46
N ALA A 9 12.40 -3.98 -21.96
CA ALA A 9 13.58 -3.88 -21.11
C ALA A 9 13.36 -4.57 -19.75
N LEU A 10 12.19 -4.38 -19.13
CA LEU A 10 11.87 -4.97 -17.83
C LEU A 10 11.70 -6.49 -17.86
N ARG A 11 11.51 -7.10 -19.04
CA ARG A 11 11.57 -8.56 -19.18
C ARG A 11 12.91 -9.16 -18.74
N LEU A 12 13.99 -8.37 -18.79
CA LEU A 12 15.33 -8.80 -18.39
C LEU A 12 15.60 -8.56 -16.89
N TRP A 13 14.64 -8.00 -16.14
CA TRP A 13 14.79 -7.75 -14.72
C TRP A 13 14.65 -9.05 -13.91
N THR A 14 15.78 -9.58 -13.44
CA THR A 14 15.83 -10.83 -12.64
C THR A 14 16.13 -10.59 -11.16
N ALA A 15 16.08 -9.33 -10.72
CA ALA A 15 16.28 -8.94 -9.33
C ALA A 15 14.95 -9.09 -8.52
N PRO A 16 14.98 -8.88 -7.19
CA PRO A 16 13.76 -8.82 -6.40
C PRO A 16 12.72 -7.86 -7.00
N THR A 17 11.47 -8.16 -6.69
CA THR A 17 10.29 -7.52 -7.28
C THR A 17 10.23 -6.03 -6.94
N GLN A 18 9.95 -5.20 -7.95
CA GLN A 18 9.75 -3.77 -7.76
C GLN A 18 8.65 -3.23 -8.68
N ASN A 19 7.91 -2.23 -8.21
CA ASN A 19 6.91 -1.54 -9.01
C ASN A 19 7.58 -0.44 -9.85
N PHE A 20 7.66 -0.63 -11.16
CA PHE A 20 8.20 0.35 -12.10
C PHE A 20 7.06 1.10 -12.76
N VAL A 21 6.98 2.42 -12.52
CA VAL A 21 5.98 3.30 -13.12
C VAL A 21 6.53 3.92 -14.41
N TYR A 22 5.66 4.06 -15.41
CA TYR A 22 5.93 4.64 -16.72
C TYR A 22 4.98 5.81 -16.99
N ALA A 23 5.52 6.88 -17.57
CA ALA A 23 4.77 7.98 -18.15
C ALA A 23 5.56 8.55 -19.36
N ASP A 24 4.86 9.07 -20.37
CA ASP A 24 5.49 9.72 -21.53
C ASP A 24 4.86 11.08 -21.92
N ASP A 25 5.46 11.72 -22.92
CA ASP A 25 5.07 13.02 -23.45
C ASP A 25 3.82 12.97 -24.35
N GLN A 26 3.27 11.79 -24.60
CA GLN A 26 2.02 11.56 -25.33
C GLN A 26 0.84 11.31 -24.38
N GLY A 27 1.10 11.32 -23.06
CA GLY A 27 0.10 11.13 -22.03
C GLY A 27 -0.21 9.68 -21.71
N HIS A 28 0.62 8.74 -22.16
CA HIS A 28 0.48 7.33 -21.79
C HIS A 28 1.06 7.06 -20.42
N ILE A 29 0.40 6.20 -19.65
CA ILE A 29 0.84 5.80 -18.31
C ILE A 29 0.76 4.29 -18.14
N GLY A 30 1.64 3.74 -17.30
CA GLY A 30 1.62 2.32 -17.02
C GLY A 30 2.46 1.96 -15.80
N MET A 31 2.33 0.71 -15.37
CA MET A 31 3.16 0.17 -14.31
C MET A 31 3.38 -1.32 -14.53
N ILE A 32 4.58 -1.79 -14.22
CA ILE A 32 4.93 -3.21 -14.23
C ILE A 32 5.61 -3.54 -12.90
N ALA A 33 5.06 -4.51 -12.17
CA ALA A 33 5.70 -5.08 -10.98
C ALA A 33 6.80 -6.07 -11.40
N ALA A 34 7.84 -5.60 -12.08
CA ALA A 34 8.88 -6.47 -12.62
C ALA A 34 9.68 -7.14 -11.51
N GLY A 35 10.03 -8.43 -11.69
CA GLY A 35 10.71 -9.18 -10.66
C GLY A 35 10.90 -10.65 -10.95
N TYR A 36 11.70 -11.30 -10.11
CA TYR A 36 11.81 -12.74 -10.03
C TYR A 36 10.68 -13.34 -9.20
N TYR A 37 9.74 -14.03 -9.85
CA TYR A 37 8.60 -14.68 -9.20
C TYR A 37 8.67 -16.21 -9.32
N PRO A 38 9.28 -16.91 -8.34
CA PRO A 38 9.38 -18.35 -8.37
C PRO A 38 8.04 -19.03 -8.12
N VAL A 39 7.78 -20.10 -8.87
CA VAL A 39 6.64 -20.99 -8.66
C VAL A 39 7.18 -22.32 -8.15
N VAL A 40 6.82 -22.68 -6.92
CA VAL A 40 7.17 -23.99 -6.34
C VAL A 40 6.25 -25.07 -6.89
N LYS A 41 6.76 -26.30 -7.04
CA LYS A 41 6.00 -27.43 -7.58
C LYS A 41 4.91 -27.94 -6.63
N ALA A 42 5.13 -27.83 -5.32
CA ALA A 42 4.22 -28.32 -4.30
C ALA A 42 4.39 -27.56 -2.97
N GLY A 43 3.35 -27.59 -2.13
CA GLY A 43 3.34 -26.97 -0.82
C GLY A 43 2.93 -25.49 -0.82
N ALA A 44 3.00 -24.87 0.36
CA ALA A 44 2.66 -23.48 0.58
C ALA A 44 3.96 -22.64 0.64
N PRO A 45 4.20 -21.72 -0.32
CA PRO A 45 5.46 -20.98 -0.41
C PRO A 45 5.80 -20.07 0.78
N TRP A 46 4.84 -19.79 1.67
CA TRP A 46 5.02 -18.98 2.88
C TRP A 46 5.42 -19.80 4.12
N LEU A 47 5.56 -21.12 4.00
CA LEU A 47 5.99 -22.01 5.08
C LEU A 47 7.33 -22.66 4.73
N PRO A 48 8.07 -23.17 5.73
CA PRO A 48 9.21 -24.05 5.45
C PRO A 48 8.78 -25.21 4.55
N LEU A 49 9.50 -25.39 3.44
CA LEU A 49 9.24 -26.44 2.47
C LEU A 49 10.25 -27.59 2.64
N PRO A 50 9.86 -28.84 2.31
CA PRO A 50 10.79 -29.97 2.32
C PRO A 50 11.95 -29.78 1.33
N GLY A 51 13.18 -30.02 1.78
CA GLY A 51 14.40 -29.96 0.96
C GLY A 51 14.67 -31.24 0.14
N THR A 52 13.67 -32.09 -0.04
CA THR A 52 13.76 -33.40 -0.72
C THR A 52 13.50 -33.32 -2.23
N GLY A 53 13.19 -32.12 -2.75
CA GLY A 53 13.06 -31.82 -4.18
C GLY A 53 11.61 -31.71 -4.69
N GLU A 54 10.63 -32.23 -3.95
CA GLU A 54 9.20 -32.19 -4.33
C GLU A 54 8.63 -30.77 -4.34
N ALA A 55 9.19 -29.89 -3.50
CA ALA A 55 8.80 -28.49 -3.38
C ALA A 55 9.77 -27.51 -4.09
N ASP A 56 10.70 -28.04 -4.90
CA ASP A 56 11.64 -27.19 -5.64
C ASP A 56 10.90 -26.21 -6.57
N ILE A 57 11.61 -25.13 -6.92
CA ILE A 57 11.16 -24.19 -7.95
C ILE A 57 10.96 -24.95 -9.26
N GLY A 58 9.73 -24.96 -9.76
CA GLY A 58 9.34 -25.61 -11.02
C GLY A 58 9.34 -24.66 -12.22
N GLY A 59 9.47 -23.35 -11.97
CA GLY A 59 9.50 -22.32 -12.99
C GLY A 59 9.28 -20.94 -12.39
N LEU A 60 9.01 -19.99 -13.26
CA LEU A 60 8.66 -18.61 -12.91
C LEU A 60 7.25 -18.29 -13.40
N ILE A 61 6.62 -17.30 -12.78
CA ILE A 61 5.43 -16.68 -13.35
C ILE A 61 5.79 -16.20 -14.78
N PRO A 62 5.02 -16.57 -15.82
CA PRO A 62 5.26 -16.09 -17.17
C PRO A 62 5.25 -14.56 -17.20
N TYR A 63 6.16 -13.93 -17.94
CA TYR A 63 6.26 -12.46 -17.95
C TYR A 63 4.95 -11.75 -18.33
N ALA A 64 4.16 -12.34 -19.24
CA ALA A 64 2.84 -11.81 -19.60
C ALA A 64 1.82 -11.86 -18.45
N ALA A 65 2.03 -12.71 -17.45
CA ALA A 65 1.19 -12.80 -16.26
C ALA A 65 1.68 -11.92 -15.12
N VAL A 66 2.92 -11.41 -15.14
CA VAL A 66 3.42 -10.46 -14.12
C VAL A 66 2.45 -9.27 -14.00
N PRO A 67 2.12 -8.80 -12.78
CA PRO A 67 1.19 -7.69 -12.60
C PRO A 67 1.63 -6.46 -13.36
N GLN A 68 0.77 -6.00 -14.27
CA GLN A 68 1.05 -4.88 -15.15
C GLN A 68 -0.22 -4.22 -15.64
N VAL A 69 -0.12 -2.93 -15.96
CA VAL A 69 -1.20 -2.12 -16.52
C VAL A 69 -0.61 -1.08 -17.47
N TYR A 70 -1.36 -0.75 -18.52
CA TYR A 70 -1.02 0.30 -19.48
C TYR A 70 -2.32 0.99 -19.92
N ASP A 71 -2.36 2.32 -19.85
CA ASP A 71 -3.51 3.17 -20.14
C ASP A 71 -4.84 2.65 -19.55
N PRO A 72 -4.94 2.52 -18.22
CA PRO A 72 -6.18 2.08 -17.60
C PRO A 72 -7.30 3.09 -17.86
N PRO A 73 -8.56 2.63 -17.95
CA PRO A 73 -9.70 3.48 -18.34
C PRO A 73 -10.05 4.56 -17.31
N ASP A 74 -9.60 4.44 -16.07
CA ASP A 74 -9.73 5.47 -15.03
C ASP A 74 -8.59 6.48 -15.04
N HIS A 75 -7.60 6.30 -15.92
CA HIS A 75 -6.41 7.14 -16.07
C HIS A 75 -5.58 7.30 -14.80
N LEU A 76 -5.58 6.29 -13.91
CA LEU A 76 -4.82 6.29 -12.67
C LEU A 76 -3.84 5.12 -12.61
N VAL A 77 -2.60 5.42 -12.23
CA VAL A 77 -1.57 4.43 -11.91
C VAL A 77 -0.83 4.90 -10.67
N PHE A 78 -0.82 4.08 -9.62
CA PHE A 78 -0.12 4.37 -8.37
C PHE A 78 0.26 3.08 -7.64
N SER A 79 1.28 3.19 -6.79
CA SER A 79 1.71 2.10 -5.92
C SER A 79 2.18 2.66 -4.59
N ALA A 80 1.64 2.09 -3.52
CA ALA A 80 2.00 2.29 -2.13
C ALA A 80 2.20 0.92 -1.45
N ASN A 81 2.84 -0.02 -2.15
CA ASN A 81 3.12 -1.39 -1.64
C ASN A 81 1.87 -2.23 -1.32
N GLN A 82 0.68 -1.78 -1.74
CA GLN A 82 -0.53 -2.58 -1.71
C GLN A 82 -0.45 -3.74 -2.70
N ARG A 83 -1.25 -4.78 -2.49
CA ARG A 83 -1.33 -5.92 -3.39
C ARG A 83 -1.80 -5.47 -4.79
N PRO A 84 -1.04 -5.73 -5.87
CA PRO A 84 -1.31 -5.15 -7.20
C PRO A 84 -2.36 -5.92 -8.03
N VAL A 85 -2.96 -6.98 -7.48
CA VAL A 85 -3.89 -7.87 -8.20
C VAL A 85 -5.06 -8.28 -7.31
N GLY A 86 -6.18 -8.65 -7.93
CA GLY A 86 -7.37 -9.14 -7.25
C GLY A 86 -7.27 -10.61 -6.80
N ASN A 87 -8.31 -11.09 -6.12
CA ASN A 87 -8.34 -12.45 -5.53
C ASN A 87 -8.31 -13.58 -6.56
N ASN A 88 -8.69 -13.31 -7.80
CA ASN A 88 -8.73 -14.30 -8.89
C ASN A 88 -7.39 -14.46 -9.62
N TYR A 89 -6.34 -13.77 -9.19
CA TYR A 89 -5.02 -13.89 -9.80
C TYR A 89 -4.41 -15.27 -9.53
N PRO A 90 -3.99 -16.02 -10.56
CA PRO A 90 -3.75 -17.47 -10.44
C PRO A 90 -2.41 -17.84 -9.83
N TYR A 91 -1.51 -16.88 -9.62
CA TYR A 91 -0.18 -17.12 -9.08
C TYR A 91 -0.03 -16.56 -7.67
N TYR A 92 0.78 -17.22 -6.86
CA TYR A 92 1.17 -16.72 -5.55
C TYR A 92 2.15 -15.56 -5.70
N LEU A 93 1.86 -14.43 -5.04
CA LEU A 93 2.74 -13.24 -5.00
C LEU A 93 3.23 -12.90 -3.57
N GLY A 94 2.83 -13.68 -2.58
CA GLY A 94 2.92 -13.28 -1.18
C GLY A 94 1.55 -13.32 -0.50
N THR A 95 1.56 -13.42 0.83
CA THR A 95 0.36 -13.22 1.66
C THR A 95 0.23 -11.74 2.04
N THR A 96 -1.00 -11.29 2.26
CA THR A 96 -1.27 -9.94 2.77
C THR A 96 -0.82 -9.73 4.22
N TRP A 97 -0.46 -10.82 4.92
CA TRP A 97 -0.09 -10.78 6.34
C TRP A 97 1.31 -10.19 6.58
N ASP A 98 2.27 -10.38 5.67
CA ASP A 98 3.66 -9.97 5.91
C ASP A 98 4.31 -9.16 4.77
N LEU A 99 3.80 -9.23 3.53
CA LEU A 99 4.54 -8.77 2.34
C LEU A 99 3.90 -7.60 1.60
N PHE A 100 2.68 -7.21 1.97
CA PHE A 100 1.97 -6.08 1.38
C PHE A 100 1.52 -5.12 2.47
N ASP A 101 1.49 -3.83 2.14
CA ASP A 101 0.87 -2.83 2.99
C ASP A 101 -0.64 -3.11 3.10
N ASN A 102 -1.21 -2.83 4.29
CA ASN A 102 -2.64 -3.02 4.56
C ASN A 102 -3.56 -2.15 3.68
N GLY A 103 -3.00 -1.14 3.01
CA GLY A 103 -3.69 -0.39 1.96
C GLY A 103 -4.08 1.02 2.38
N TYR A 104 -3.97 1.41 3.65
CA TYR A 104 -4.42 2.74 4.12
C TYR A 104 -3.76 3.90 3.36
N ARG A 105 -2.45 3.82 3.10
CA ARG A 105 -1.74 4.82 2.29
C ARG A 105 -2.17 4.78 0.82
N ALA A 106 -2.45 3.59 0.29
CA ALA A 106 -2.94 3.44 -1.08
C ALA A 106 -4.34 4.03 -1.23
N ASP A 107 -5.22 3.83 -0.24
CA ASP A 107 -6.58 4.36 -0.20
C ASP A 107 -6.57 5.89 -0.08
N GLU A 108 -5.67 6.46 0.72
CA GLU A 108 -5.48 7.92 0.81
C GLU A 108 -5.06 8.50 -0.54
N ILE A 109 -4.00 7.96 -1.15
CA ILE A 109 -3.53 8.39 -2.48
C ILE A 109 -4.66 8.27 -3.51
N TYR A 110 -5.40 7.16 -3.50
CA TYR A 110 -6.52 6.95 -4.41
C TYR A 110 -7.64 7.97 -4.20
N ALA A 111 -8.03 8.24 -2.95
CA ALA A 111 -9.07 9.20 -2.62
C ALA A 111 -8.69 10.62 -3.09
N GLU A 112 -7.43 11.03 -2.87
CA GLU A 112 -6.94 12.33 -3.36
C GLU A 112 -6.93 12.39 -4.88
N LEU A 113 -6.33 11.40 -5.56
CA LEU A 113 -6.27 11.33 -7.03
C LEU A 113 -7.65 11.35 -7.68
N LYS A 114 -8.65 10.69 -7.05
CA LYS A 114 -10.04 10.67 -7.55
C LYS A 114 -10.78 11.98 -7.32
N SER A 115 -10.41 12.74 -6.30
CA SER A 115 -11.07 14.01 -5.96
C SER A 115 -10.66 15.15 -6.90
N LEU A 116 -9.50 15.04 -7.54
CA LEU A 116 -8.90 16.08 -8.36
C LEU A 116 -9.19 15.83 -9.85
N ARG A 117 -9.67 16.86 -10.56
CA ARG A 117 -9.93 16.77 -12.01
C ARG A 117 -8.71 17.10 -12.87
N GLN A 118 -7.82 17.95 -12.37
CA GLN A 118 -6.57 18.32 -13.01
C GLN A 118 -5.51 18.43 -11.92
N LEU A 119 -4.59 17.48 -11.88
CA LEU A 119 -3.49 17.47 -10.93
C LEU A 119 -2.52 18.60 -11.26
N THR A 120 -2.21 19.43 -10.28
CA THR A 120 -1.15 20.42 -10.36
C THR A 120 0.12 19.91 -9.66
N MET A 121 1.25 20.57 -9.91
CA MET A 121 2.48 20.30 -9.15
C MET A 121 2.28 20.50 -7.65
N GLN A 122 1.50 21.50 -7.25
CA GLN A 122 1.20 21.78 -5.85
C GLN A 122 0.38 20.66 -5.20
N ASP A 123 -0.56 20.07 -5.93
CA ASP A 123 -1.31 18.90 -5.44
C ASP A 123 -0.38 17.70 -5.20
N MET A 124 0.57 17.46 -6.11
CA MET A 124 1.56 16.39 -5.96
C MET A 124 2.50 16.63 -4.79
N GLU A 125 2.97 17.87 -4.59
CA GLU A 125 3.78 18.26 -3.42
C GLU A 125 3.02 18.01 -2.12
N ARG A 126 1.76 18.46 -2.06
CA ARG A 126 0.89 18.24 -0.91
C ARG A 126 0.74 16.75 -0.61
N MET A 127 0.36 15.95 -1.61
CA MET A 127 0.18 14.50 -1.46
C MET A 127 1.46 13.80 -0.99
N GLN A 128 2.61 14.14 -1.56
CA GLN A 128 3.90 13.54 -1.17
C GLN A 128 4.35 13.96 0.24
N SER A 129 3.94 15.14 0.70
CA SER A 129 4.19 15.65 2.06
C SER A 129 3.08 15.33 3.06
N SER A 130 2.03 14.61 2.63
CA SER A 130 0.91 14.27 3.52
C SER A 130 1.40 13.47 4.71
N THR A 131 0.93 13.88 5.87
CA THR A 131 1.17 13.19 7.14
C THR A 131 -0.15 12.70 7.73
N HIS A 132 -1.22 12.69 6.95
CA HIS A 132 -2.53 12.29 7.39
C HIS A 132 -2.57 10.78 7.76
N ASP A 133 -3.29 10.47 8.82
CA ASP A 133 -3.55 9.11 9.30
C ASP A 133 -4.94 8.68 8.83
N TYR A 134 -4.96 8.02 7.67
CA TYR A 134 -6.18 7.48 7.08
C TYR A 134 -6.91 6.51 8.02
N LEU A 135 -6.19 5.69 8.80
CA LEU A 135 -6.80 4.74 9.71
C LEU A 135 -7.49 5.43 10.88
N ALA A 136 -6.86 6.48 11.44
CA ALA A 136 -7.48 7.28 12.48
C ALA A 136 -8.81 7.91 12.00
N GLY A 137 -8.86 8.36 10.74
CA GLY A 137 -10.09 8.86 10.12
C GLY A 137 -11.24 7.85 10.08
N LEU A 138 -10.94 6.54 10.05
CA LEU A 138 -11.93 5.46 10.10
C LEU A 138 -12.31 5.06 11.53
N ILE A 139 -11.31 4.91 12.42
CA ILE A 139 -11.53 4.34 13.76
C ILE A 139 -12.05 5.37 14.76
N VAL A 140 -11.55 6.60 14.73
CA VAL A 140 -11.89 7.61 15.74
C VAL A 140 -13.39 7.92 15.78
N PRO A 141 -14.11 8.09 14.65
CA PRO A 141 -15.56 8.32 14.69
C PRO A 141 -16.33 7.16 15.36
N GLU A 142 -15.98 5.92 15.04
CA GLU A 142 -16.61 4.72 15.62
C GLU A 142 -16.30 4.58 17.12
N LEU A 143 -15.05 4.87 17.50
CA LEU A 143 -14.62 4.87 18.88
C LEU A 143 -15.38 5.92 19.71
N LEU A 144 -15.44 7.18 19.24
CA LEU A 144 -16.18 8.25 19.91
C LEU A 144 -17.68 7.91 20.01
N GLY A 145 -18.26 7.33 18.97
CA GLY A 145 -19.65 6.85 19.00
C GLY A 145 -19.91 5.86 20.14
N THR A 146 -18.94 4.98 20.41
CA THR A 146 -19.04 4.00 21.51
C THR A 146 -18.81 4.66 22.88
N LEU A 147 -17.76 5.49 23.00
CA LEU A 147 -17.36 6.15 24.25
C LEU A 147 -18.44 7.08 24.82
N HIS A 148 -19.19 7.78 23.97
CA HIS A 148 -20.31 8.64 24.38
C HIS A 148 -21.40 7.92 25.18
N THR A 149 -21.48 6.60 25.08
CA THR A 149 -22.48 5.77 25.81
C THR A 149 -21.90 5.05 27.02
N ALA A 150 -20.57 5.13 27.22
CA ALA A 150 -19.86 4.45 28.29
C ALA A 150 -19.72 5.35 29.54
N SER A 151 -19.64 4.72 30.71
CA SER A 151 -19.23 5.41 31.94
C SER A 151 -17.71 5.46 31.99
N LEU A 152 -17.14 6.60 31.62
CA LEU A 152 -15.69 6.81 31.58
C LEU A 152 -15.15 7.34 32.92
N SER A 153 -13.97 6.86 33.30
CA SER A 153 -13.15 7.46 34.36
C SER A 153 -12.66 8.86 33.97
N GLY A 154 -12.12 9.61 34.95
CA GLY A 154 -11.59 10.95 34.68
C GLY A 154 -10.43 10.96 33.66
N GLU A 155 -9.60 9.92 33.65
CA GLU A 155 -8.49 9.79 32.69
C GLU A 155 -9.01 9.47 31.28
N GLU A 156 -10.01 8.59 31.16
CA GLU A 156 -10.62 8.23 29.88
C GLU A 156 -11.37 9.40 29.24
N GLN A 157 -12.06 10.23 30.04
CA GLN A 157 -12.68 11.47 29.55
C GLN A 157 -11.64 12.47 29.02
N GLN A 158 -10.48 12.57 29.69
CA GLN A 158 -9.38 13.41 29.21
C GLN A 158 -8.79 12.87 27.89
N ALA A 159 -8.64 11.56 27.76
CA ALA A 159 -8.17 10.93 26.53
C ALA A 159 -9.16 11.10 25.37
N GLU A 160 -10.46 10.91 25.61
CA GLU A 160 -11.53 11.12 24.63
C GLU A 160 -11.50 12.57 24.08
N ALA A 161 -11.31 13.55 24.95
CA ALA A 161 -11.22 14.97 24.56
C ALA A 161 -10.03 15.28 23.63
N LEU A 162 -8.99 14.43 23.62
CA LEU A 162 -7.84 14.56 22.72
C LEU A 162 -8.08 13.95 21.33
N LEU A 163 -9.14 13.13 21.18
CA LEU A 163 -9.50 12.45 19.92
C LEU A 163 -10.43 13.29 19.02
N VAL A 164 -11.01 14.38 19.53
CA VAL A 164 -12.00 15.20 18.80
C VAL A 164 -11.31 16.21 17.84
N PRO A 165 -11.78 16.37 16.59
CA PRO A 165 -10.93 16.86 15.51
C PRO A 165 -10.93 18.39 15.37
N PRO A 166 -9.84 18.94 14.83
CA PRO A 166 -10.01 19.81 13.66
C PRO A 166 -9.01 19.42 12.56
N VAL A 167 -9.56 18.89 11.46
CA VAL A 167 -9.03 18.93 10.08
C VAL A 167 -7.75 18.15 9.77
N GLU A 168 -6.89 17.81 10.74
CA GLU A 168 -5.65 17.08 10.44
C GLU A 168 -5.36 16.06 11.53
N LEU A 169 -5.86 14.83 11.37
CA LEU A 169 -5.28 13.66 12.01
C LEU A 169 -3.92 13.44 11.36
N SER A 170 -2.95 14.30 11.67
CA SER A 170 -1.60 14.26 11.13
C SER A 170 -0.69 13.49 12.10
N CYS A 171 0.01 12.47 11.60
CA CYS A 171 1.11 11.80 12.29
C CYS A 171 2.26 12.76 12.65
N ALA A 172 2.28 13.99 12.14
CA ALA A 172 3.35 14.95 12.40
C ALA A 172 3.12 15.85 13.64
N SER A 173 2.04 15.69 14.42
CA SER A 173 1.86 16.52 15.61
C SER A 173 1.10 15.83 16.74
N LYS A 174 1.81 15.73 17.88
CA LYS A 174 1.35 15.37 19.24
C LYS A 174 1.23 13.87 19.59
N LEU A 175 2.36 13.17 19.60
CA LEU A 175 2.58 12.08 20.56
C LEU A 175 3.90 12.30 21.31
N ILE A 176 3.92 13.29 22.21
CA ILE A 176 4.88 13.33 23.32
C ILE A 176 4.05 13.16 24.59
N VAL A 177 3.84 11.91 24.99
CA VAL A 177 3.47 11.59 26.37
C VAL A 177 4.80 11.37 27.12
N PRO A 178 5.20 12.26 28.05
CA PRO A 178 6.41 12.01 28.82
C PRO A 178 6.14 10.86 29.79
N LEU A 179 6.74 9.70 29.53
CA LEU A 179 6.85 8.63 30.52
C LEU A 179 7.79 9.11 31.63
N SER A 180 7.23 9.71 32.68
CA SER A 180 7.95 9.90 33.94
C SER A 180 8.05 8.56 34.65
N TYR A 181 9.18 7.87 34.49
CA TYR A 181 9.55 6.79 35.41
C TYR A 181 9.97 7.43 36.74
N SER A 182 9.14 7.25 37.77
CA SER A 182 9.54 7.51 39.15
C SER A 182 10.35 6.32 39.65
N SER A 183 11.65 6.52 39.86
CA SER A 183 12.52 5.56 40.53
C SER A 183 12.20 5.54 42.02
N HIS A 184 11.83 4.37 42.54
CA HIS A 184 12.05 4.00 43.94
C HIS A 184 13.08 2.89 43.99
#